data_AF-A0A8C7CFZ2-F1
#
_entry.id   AF-A0A8C7CFZ2-F1
#
_cell.length_a   1.000
_cell.length_b   1.000
_cell.length_c   1.000
_cell.angle_alpha   90.00
_cell.angle_beta   90.00
_cell.angle_gamma   90.00
#
_symmetry.space_group_name_H-M   'P 1'
#
loop_
_entity.id
_entity.type
_entity.pdbx_description
1 polymer ?
#
loop_
_entity_poly.entity_id
_entity_poly.type
_entity_poly.pdbx_seq_one_letter_code
_entity_poly.pdbx_strand_id
1 'polypeptide(L)'
;QGSGKGAVYVRFNSSHGFPVELEEGASIAVLKEKVGRLQGVQPEQLRVIFAGRELLSDCTLQGCDLPEQSTVHVVLPPPGSGRCSDLALQHRLGRGVDSLTRLDLTASRLPTTSTGLAVILETDDEQRAREEPEHTEPRPHSSFYVYCKSVCRAIQPGKLRVRCRACKQGTLTLSRGPSCWDDVLLPERIHGVCQSEGCLGRVAEFYLKCAAHPTSDDDTSVALDLVMPNVRDVPCIACTDIMSPVLVSQCPDRHVICLDCFHMYCVTRLNERQFIHHPDVGYSLPCAAGCPDSLITELHHFRALGDEQYERYQQYAAEECLLQMGGVLCPAPGCGAGLLPEEDKRMIQCLLSNGLGCGFVFCRDCKEGFHEGECHVRSSPVSGGALQVTEPISCVLLTVALSLLPPTVYMTSISI
;
A
#
# COMPACT_ATOMS: atom_id res chain seq x y z
N GLN A 1 2.95 41.72 -9.36
CA GLN A 1 3.41 40.83 -8.26
C GLN A 1 2.20 40.03 -7.84
N GLY A 2 2.04 38.81 -8.37
CA GLY A 2 0.97 37.91 -7.94
C GLY A 2 1.44 37.22 -6.66
N SER A 3 0.84 37.55 -5.52
CA SER A 3 1.10 36.80 -4.29
C SER A 3 0.51 35.40 -4.49
N GLY A 4 1.36 34.38 -4.35
CA GLY A 4 0.95 32.98 -4.34
C GLY A 4 0.02 32.76 -3.15
N LYS A 5 -1.29 32.72 -3.41
CA LYS A 5 -2.30 32.35 -2.42
C LYS A 5 -2.49 30.85 -2.49
N GLY A 6 -2.12 30.14 -1.43
CA GLY A 6 -2.39 28.73 -1.27
C GLY A 6 -3.78 28.52 -0.63
N ALA A 7 -4.58 27.62 -1.19
CA ALA A 7 -5.83 27.18 -0.54
C ALA A 7 -5.54 25.96 0.35
N VAL A 8 -5.94 26.02 1.62
CA VAL A 8 -5.89 24.90 2.58
C VAL A 8 -7.30 24.46 2.92
N TYR A 9 -7.56 23.15 2.96
CA TYR A 9 -8.87 22.62 3.35
C TYR A 9 -8.95 22.42 4.86
N VAL A 10 -9.91 23.06 5.51
CA VAL A 10 -10.11 22.97 6.96
C VAL A 10 -11.34 22.13 7.28
N ARG A 11 -11.15 21.09 8.10
CA ARG A 11 -12.24 20.31 8.70
C ARG A 11 -12.43 20.71 10.15
N PHE A 12 -13.55 21.33 10.48
CA PHE A 12 -13.90 21.74 11.85
C PHE A 12 -14.88 20.74 12.47
N ASN A 13 -14.44 19.98 13.49
CA ASN A 13 -15.24 18.98 14.25
C ASN A 13 -16.16 18.06 13.39
N SER A 14 -15.86 17.87 12.11
CA SER A 14 -16.71 17.14 11.16
C SER A 14 -15.90 16.57 9.99
N SER A 15 -16.54 15.73 9.17
CA SER A 15 -15.98 15.16 7.94
C SER A 15 -16.02 16.13 6.74
N HIS A 16 -16.77 17.22 6.83
CA HIS A 16 -16.90 18.19 5.74
C HIS A 16 -15.83 19.29 5.88
N GLY A 17 -14.99 19.41 4.85
CA GLY A 17 -13.97 20.44 4.78
C GLY A 17 -14.48 21.67 4.04
N PHE A 18 -14.07 22.86 4.48
CA PHE A 18 -14.25 24.11 3.73
C PHE A 18 -12.88 24.69 3.36
N PRO A 19 -12.72 25.28 2.16
CA PRO A 19 -11.47 25.88 1.75
C PRO A 19 -11.23 27.20 2.51
N VAL A 20 -10.00 27.40 2.97
CA VAL A 20 -9.51 28.64 3.56
C VAL A 20 -8.29 29.09 2.78
N GLU A 21 -8.38 30.27 2.16
CA GLU A 21 -7.26 30.90 1.47
C GLU A 21 -6.28 31.51 2.48
N LEU A 22 -5.01 31.11 2.39
CA LEU A 22 -3.92 31.64 3.20
C LEU A 22 -2.70 31.93 2.32
N GLU A 23 -1.87 32.87 2.74
CA GLU A 23 -0.56 33.07 2.11
C GLU A 23 0.40 31.98 2.59
N GLU A 24 1.32 31.50 1.74
CA GLU A 24 2.24 30.41 2.08
C GLU A 24 3.09 30.68 3.35
N GLY A 25 3.40 31.94 3.63
CA GLY A 25 4.13 32.38 4.82
C GLY A 25 3.27 32.60 6.07
N ALA A 26 1.95 32.40 5.99
CA ALA A 26 1.05 32.65 7.11
C ALA A 26 1.35 31.71 8.30
N SER A 27 1.12 32.21 9.51
CA SER A 27 1.24 31.40 10.73
C SER A 27 -0.04 30.63 11.03
N ILE A 28 0.10 29.55 11.81
CA ILE A 28 -1.05 28.77 12.31
C ILE A 28 -1.98 29.63 13.17
N ALA A 29 -1.48 30.69 13.83
CA ALA A 29 -2.32 31.66 14.52
C ALA A 29 -3.34 32.34 13.58
N VAL A 30 -2.92 32.73 12.37
CA VAL A 30 -3.81 33.34 11.36
C VAL A 30 -4.88 32.35 10.90
N LEU A 31 -4.51 31.08 10.72
CA LEU A 31 -5.46 30.02 10.41
C LEU A 31 -6.50 29.85 11.53
N LYS A 32 -6.07 29.79 12.80
CA LYS A 32 -6.98 29.71 13.95
C LYS A 32 -7.92 30.91 14.04
N GLU A 33 -7.41 32.12 13.81
CA GLU A 33 -8.23 33.33 13.82
C GLU A 33 -9.29 33.29 12.71
N LYS A 34 -8.90 32.90 11.49
CA LYS A 34 -9.82 32.79 10.36
C LYS A 34 -10.92 31.76 10.62
N VAL A 35 -10.55 30.58 11.13
CA VAL A 35 -11.51 29.50 11.46
C VAL A 35 -12.39 29.90 12.64
N GLY A 36 -11.82 30.54 13.66
CA GLY A 36 -12.56 31.04 14.82
C GLY A 36 -13.62 32.06 14.43
N ARG A 37 -13.29 33.00 13.54
CA ARG A 37 -14.27 33.97 13.00
C ARG A 37 -15.39 33.29 12.20
N LEU A 38 -15.07 32.24 11.42
CA LEU A 38 -16.07 31.52 10.62
C LEU A 38 -17.01 30.67 11.48
N GLN A 39 -16.51 30.11 12.59
CA GLN A 39 -17.25 29.20 13.46
C GLN A 39 -17.80 29.88 14.73
N GLY A 40 -17.45 31.14 14.98
CA GLY A 40 -17.88 31.89 16.18
C GLY A 40 -17.18 31.44 17.47
N VAL A 41 -15.95 30.92 17.38
CA VAL A 41 -15.17 30.36 18.50
C VAL A 41 -13.88 31.16 18.69
N GLN A 42 -13.45 31.31 19.95
CA GLN A 42 -12.19 32.02 20.24
C GLN A 42 -10.98 31.23 19.72
N PRO A 43 -10.02 31.87 19.03
CA PRO A 43 -8.90 31.18 18.40
C PRO A 43 -7.99 30.45 19.41
N GLU A 44 -7.92 30.91 20.66
CA GLU A 44 -7.15 30.29 21.73
C GLU A 44 -7.69 28.91 22.13
N GLN A 45 -8.97 28.63 21.86
CA GLN A 45 -9.62 27.36 22.17
C GLN A 45 -9.42 26.33 21.05
N LEU A 46 -8.96 26.75 19.87
CA LEU A 46 -8.81 25.90 18.70
C LEU A 46 -7.46 25.18 18.70
N ARG A 47 -7.52 23.87 18.42
CA ARG A 47 -6.33 23.04 18.18
C ARG A 47 -6.29 22.62 16.73
N VAL A 48 -5.13 22.79 16.10
CA VAL A 48 -4.92 22.43 14.69
C VAL A 48 -4.09 21.15 14.66
N ILE A 49 -4.59 20.13 13.99
CA ILE A 49 -3.97 18.82 13.89
C ILE A 49 -3.67 18.52 12.43
N PHE A 50 -2.42 18.16 12.15
CA PHE A 50 -1.96 17.73 10.83
C PHE A 50 -0.98 16.56 10.97
N ALA A 51 -1.17 15.52 10.14
CA ALA A 51 -0.29 14.36 10.06
C ALA A 51 0.08 13.74 11.43
N GLY A 52 -0.89 13.63 12.35
CA GLY A 52 -0.70 13.03 13.66
C GLY A 52 -0.08 13.94 14.73
N ARG A 53 0.18 15.21 14.42
CA ARG A 53 0.70 16.22 15.34
C ARG A 53 -0.27 17.36 15.55
N GLU A 54 -0.17 17.97 16.72
CA GLU A 54 -0.71 19.30 16.95
C GLU A 54 0.28 20.36 16.46
N LEU A 55 -0.21 21.31 15.66
CA LEU A 55 0.56 22.45 15.18
C LEU A 55 0.40 23.63 16.16
N LEU A 56 1.54 24.21 16.55
CA LEU A 56 1.60 25.34 17.47
C LEU A 56 1.35 26.66 16.72
N SER A 57 0.86 27.66 17.43
CA SER A 57 0.45 28.95 16.86
C SER A 57 1.62 29.77 16.27
N ASP A 58 2.84 29.52 16.72
CA ASP A 58 4.09 30.14 16.28
C ASP A 58 4.69 29.49 15.01
N CYS A 59 4.20 28.32 14.60
CA CYS A 59 4.66 27.68 13.37
C CYS A 59 4.06 28.36 12.11
N THR A 60 4.84 28.40 11.03
CA THR A 60 4.39 28.83 9.68
C THR A 60 3.90 27.64 8.86
N LEU A 61 3.05 27.88 7.86
CA LEU A 61 2.55 26.82 6.97
C LEU A 61 3.70 26.12 6.22
N GLN A 62 4.65 26.89 5.68
CA GLN A 62 5.88 26.35 5.06
C GLN A 62 6.73 25.54 6.05
N GLY A 63 6.87 26.00 7.31
CA GLY A 63 7.63 25.27 8.34
C GLY A 63 6.99 23.95 8.77
N CYS A 64 5.70 23.75 8.50
CA CYS A 64 4.95 22.53 8.82
C CYS A 64 4.83 21.54 7.64
N ASP A 65 5.51 21.80 6.52
CA ASP A 65 5.40 21.05 5.26
C ASP A 65 3.92 20.82 4.84
N LEU A 66 3.10 21.87 4.89
CA LEU A 66 1.71 21.84 4.41
C LEU A 66 1.70 22.18 2.92
N PRO A 67 1.65 21.20 1.99
CA PRO A 67 1.51 21.52 0.58
C PRO A 67 0.15 22.13 0.28
N GLU A 68 0.05 22.85 -0.83
CA GLU A 68 -1.21 23.40 -1.35
C GLU A 68 -2.29 22.32 -1.40
N GLN A 69 -3.52 22.70 -1.04
CA GLN A 69 -4.69 21.82 -0.98
C GLN A 69 -4.62 20.69 0.06
N SER A 70 -3.71 20.77 1.04
CA SER A 70 -3.71 19.85 2.18
C SER A 70 -4.95 20.02 3.05
N THR A 71 -5.42 18.92 3.63
CA THR A 71 -6.51 18.93 4.63
C THR A 71 -5.92 19.00 6.04
N VAL A 72 -6.36 19.98 6.83
CA VAL A 72 -6.04 20.14 8.25
C VAL A 72 -7.29 19.95 9.10
N HIS A 73 -7.15 19.31 10.25
CA HIS A 73 -8.24 19.11 11.19
C HIS A 73 -8.16 20.16 12.30
N VAL A 74 -9.22 20.94 12.45
CA VAL A 74 -9.35 21.90 13.55
C VAL A 74 -10.40 21.36 14.52
N VAL A 75 -10.01 21.21 15.77
CA VAL A 75 -10.88 20.69 16.82
C VAL A 75 -11.08 21.71 17.93
N LEU A 76 -12.31 21.76 18.44
CA LEU A 76 -12.63 22.45 19.69
C LEU A 76 -12.68 21.40 20.81
N PRO A 77 -11.74 21.41 21.76
CA PRO A 77 -11.78 20.49 22.90
C PRO A 77 -13.03 20.76 23.76
N PRO A 78 -13.70 19.72 24.30
CA PRO A 78 -14.90 19.91 25.10
C PRO A 78 -14.60 20.71 26.39
N PRO A 79 -15.46 21.67 26.77
CA PRO A 79 -15.30 22.44 28.01
C PRO A 79 -15.51 21.50 29.21
N GLY A 80 -14.42 21.16 29.90
CA GLY A 80 -14.46 20.29 31.07
C GLY A 80 -13.52 19.08 31.03
N SER A 81 -12.78 18.84 29.94
CA SER A 81 -11.71 17.83 29.94
C SER A 81 -10.45 18.37 30.64
N GLY A 82 -10.53 18.60 31.94
CA GLY A 82 -9.41 18.90 32.81
C GLY A 82 -8.49 17.68 33.01
N ARG A 83 -8.00 17.04 31.92
CA ARG A 83 -6.87 16.11 32.01
C ARG A 83 -5.56 16.89 31.92
N CYS A 84 -5.40 17.81 32.87
CA CYS A 84 -4.20 18.63 33.08
C CYS A 84 -2.94 17.76 33.29
N SER A 85 -3.10 16.49 33.71
CA SER A 85 -2.01 15.54 33.90
C SER A 85 -1.50 14.86 32.62
N ASP A 86 -2.31 14.70 31.56
CA ASP A 86 -1.88 14.06 30.29
C ASP A 86 -1.24 15.08 29.32
N LEU A 87 -1.67 16.34 29.37
CA LEU A 87 -1.12 17.46 28.58
C LEU A 87 0.33 17.82 28.97
N ALA A 88 0.67 17.73 30.26
CA ALA A 88 2.03 17.97 30.74
C ALA A 88 3.01 16.84 30.35
N LEU A 89 2.52 15.60 30.23
CA LEU A 89 3.26 14.46 29.69
C LEU A 89 3.41 14.58 28.16
N GLN A 90 2.38 15.04 27.45
CA GLN A 90 2.42 15.29 26.00
C GLN A 90 3.38 16.42 25.61
N HIS A 91 3.49 17.51 26.37
CA HIS A 91 4.48 18.57 26.10
C HIS A 91 5.95 18.12 26.32
N ARG A 92 6.17 17.07 27.12
CA ARG A 92 7.50 16.45 27.29
C ARG A 92 7.79 15.34 26.29
N LEU A 93 6.78 14.60 25.84
CA LEU A 93 6.92 13.49 24.88
C LEU A 93 6.77 13.93 23.40
N GLY A 94 6.02 14.99 23.12
CA GLY A 94 5.77 15.54 21.78
C GLY A 94 6.99 16.20 21.13
N ARG A 95 8.07 16.43 21.90
CA ARG A 95 9.35 16.92 21.39
C ARG A 95 10.11 15.85 20.57
N GLY A 96 9.68 14.59 20.59
CA GLY A 96 10.36 13.47 19.93
C GLY A 96 9.56 12.76 18.83
N VAL A 97 8.40 13.28 18.42
CA VAL A 97 7.75 12.76 17.22
C VAL A 97 8.44 13.46 16.05
N ASP A 98 8.83 12.76 14.97
CA ASP A 98 9.23 13.35 13.67
C ASP A 98 8.08 13.37 12.65
N SER A 99 7.98 14.45 11.84
CA SER A 99 6.78 14.67 11.02
C SER A 99 6.57 13.51 10.07
N LEU A 100 5.33 13.00 9.96
CA LEU A 100 5.04 11.93 8.99
C LEU A 100 5.31 12.39 7.54
N THR A 101 5.49 13.70 7.32
CA THR A 101 5.94 14.30 6.06
C THR A 101 7.43 14.16 5.80
N ARG A 102 8.26 13.93 6.82
CA ARG A 102 9.74 13.83 6.74
C ARG A 102 10.27 12.47 7.20
N LEU A 103 9.40 11.47 7.30
CA LEU A 103 9.76 10.17 7.85
C LEU A 103 10.44 9.30 6.78
N ASP A 104 11.63 8.78 7.11
CA ASP A 104 12.34 7.80 6.30
C ASP A 104 12.41 6.45 7.02
N LEU A 105 11.68 5.45 6.51
CA LEU A 105 11.67 4.08 7.05
C LEU A 105 12.61 3.13 6.29
N THR A 106 13.33 3.62 5.28
CA THR A 106 14.19 2.84 4.37
C THR A 106 15.30 2.11 5.13
N ALA A 107 15.82 2.72 6.21
CA ALA A 107 16.84 2.13 7.08
C ALA A 107 16.41 0.82 7.76
N SER A 108 15.11 0.59 7.96
CA SER A 108 14.60 -0.67 8.53
C SER A 108 14.74 -1.86 7.56
N ARG A 109 14.80 -1.59 6.25
CA ARG A 109 14.94 -2.62 5.21
C ARG A 109 16.37 -2.73 4.67
N LEU A 110 17.20 -1.71 4.85
CA LEU A 110 18.61 -1.68 4.45
C LEU A 110 19.54 -1.61 5.68
N PRO A 111 19.98 -2.75 6.25
CA PRO A 111 21.07 -2.73 7.24
C PRO A 111 22.33 -2.09 6.64
N THR A 112 23.08 -1.37 7.45
CA THR A 112 24.39 -0.76 7.10
C THR A 112 25.49 -1.80 6.87
N THR A 113 25.22 -3.09 7.06
CA THR A 113 26.24 -4.14 7.16
C THR A 113 26.05 -5.31 6.20
N SER A 114 25.26 -5.19 5.12
CA SER A 114 25.21 -6.27 4.13
C SER A 114 26.60 -6.43 3.48
N THR A 115 27.27 -7.52 3.84
CA THR A 115 28.63 -7.92 3.45
C THR A 115 28.82 -8.12 1.93
N GLY A 116 27.78 -7.94 1.11
CA GLY A 116 27.86 -7.88 -0.35
C GLY A 116 27.99 -6.46 -0.93
N LEU A 117 27.88 -5.41 -0.11
CA LEU A 117 27.89 -3.99 -0.52
C LEU A 117 29.19 -3.25 -0.12
N ALA A 118 30.15 -3.92 0.50
CA ALA A 118 31.37 -3.32 1.08
C ALA A 118 32.68 -3.78 0.41
N VAL A 119 32.71 -3.96 -0.91
CA VAL A 119 33.97 -4.28 -1.64
C VAL A 119 34.29 -3.28 -2.76
N ILE A 120 33.46 -2.27 -2.99
CA ILE A 120 33.81 -1.19 -3.92
C ILE A 120 33.60 0.12 -3.17
N LEU A 121 34.72 0.81 -2.89
CA LEU A 121 34.87 2.18 -2.33
C LEU A 121 35.29 2.35 -0.85
N GLU A 122 35.92 1.38 -0.18
CA GLU A 122 36.62 1.65 1.11
C GLU A 122 37.98 2.39 0.95
N THR A 123 38.22 3.19 -0.09
CA THR A 123 39.53 3.85 -0.26
C THR A 123 39.58 5.37 -0.34
N ASP A 124 38.48 6.14 -0.35
CA ASP A 124 38.62 7.60 -0.58
C ASP A 124 37.80 8.56 0.32
N ASP A 125 37.09 8.08 1.36
CA ASP A 125 36.19 8.95 2.15
C ASP A 125 36.73 9.48 3.49
N GLU A 126 37.98 9.18 3.89
CA GLU A 126 38.55 9.76 5.13
C GLU A 126 39.10 11.19 4.98
N GLN A 127 39.02 11.81 3.79
CA GLN A 127 39.60 13.14 3.54
C GLN A 127 38.63 14.27 3.15
N ARG A 128 37.31 14.06 3.15
CA ARG A 128 36.33 15.09 2.69
C ARG A 128 35.44 15.73 3.77
N ALA A 129 35.78 15.55 5.05
CA ALA A 129 35.20 16.38 6.10
C ALA A 129 35.80 17.80 6.04
N ARG A 130 35.18 18.72 5.27
CA ARG A 130 35.13 20.21 5.45
C ARG A 130 34.80 20.94 4.13
N GLU A 131 33.62 20.76 3.55
CA GLU A 131 33.03 21.79 2.68
C GLU A 131 31.50 21.80 2.90
N GLU A 132 30.97 22.94 3.36
CA GLU A 132 29.52 23.18 3.46
C GLU A 132 28.92 23.26 2.04
N PRO A 133 27.81 22.57 1.71
CA PRO A 133 27.13 22.81 0.45
C PRO A 133 26.16 23.98 0.59
N GLU A 134 26.51 25.10 -0.04
CA GLU A 134 25.56 26.15 -0.41
C GLU A 134 24.52 25.59 -1.40
N HIS A 135 23.25 25.95 -1.16
CA HIS A 135 22.10 25.79 -2.07
C HIS A 135 21.85 24.38 -2.63
N THR A 136 21.19 23.53 -1.83
CA THR A 136 20.49 22.36 -2.36
C THR A 136 18.98 22.63 -2.33
N GLU A 137 18.37 22.67 -3.52
CA GLU A 137 16.92 22.61 -3.76
C GLU A 137 16.24 21.60 -2.81
N PRO A 138 15.00 21.87 -2.31
CA PRO A 138 14.30 20.96 -1.42
C PRO A 138 13.94 19.70 -2.19
N ARG A 139 14.78 18.67 -2.09
CA ARG A 139 14.50 17.34 -2.65
C ARG A 139 13.11 16.91 -2.13
N PRO A 140 12.19 16.41 -2.99
CA PRO A 140 10.92 15.91 -2.51
C PRO A 140 11.16 14.67 -1.64
N HIS A 141 11.07 14.84 -0.32
CA HIS A 141 11.30 13.80 0.70
C HIS A 141 10.09 12.87 0.81
N SER A 142 9.72 12.21 -0.28
CA SER A 142 8.78 11.09 -0.22
C SER A 142 9.57 9.80 -0.22
N SER A 143 9.88 9.29 0.97
CA SER A 143 10.56 7.99 1.16
C SER A 143 9.64 6.79 0.92
N PHE A 144 8.36 7.04 0.64
CA PHE A 144 7.34 6.02 0.47
C PHE A 144 6.85 5.96 -0.97
N TYR A 145 6.58 4.76 -1.45
CA TYR A 145 5.96 4.53 -2.75
C TYR A 145 4.62 3.82 -2.57
N VAL A 146 3.67 4.18 -3.43
CA VAL A 146 2.33 3.61 -3.46
C VAL A 146 1.92 3.30 -4.89
N TYR A 147 1.06 2.30 -5.07
CA TYR A 147 0.37 2.12 -6.35
C TYR A 147 -0.92 2.93 -6.37
N CYS A 148 -0.99 3.95 -7.23
CA CYS A 148 -2.20 4.76 -7.38
C CYS A 148 -3.16 4.13 -8.40
N LYS A 149 -4.30 3.62 -7.93
CA LYS A 149 -5.31 2.95 -8.77
C LYS A 149 -6.25 3.92 -9.50
N SER A 150 -6.43 5.13 -8.97
CA SER A 150 -7.49 6.05 -9.42
C SER A 150 -7.07 6.84 -10.66
N VAL A 151 -6.04 7.68 -10.52
CA VAL A 151 -5.65 8.65 -11.55
C VAL A 151 -4.39 8.22 -12.30
N CYS A 152 -3.32 7.85 -11.59
CA CYS A 152 -2.03 7.62 -12.23
C CYS A 152 -1.87 6.22 -12.84
N ARG A 153 -2.56 5.21 -12.30
CA ARG A 153 -2.41 3.78 -12.67
C ARG A 153 -0.94 3.30 -12.69
N ALA A 154 -0.15 3.87 -11.80
CA ALA A 154 1.29 3.67 -11.75
C ALA A 154 1.80 3.79 -10.31
N ILE A 155 3.04 3.33 -10.10
CA ILE A 155 3.76 3.55 -8.85
C ILE A 155 4.11 5.04 -8.76
N GLN A 156 3.74 5.66 -7.65
CA GLN A 156 3.93 7.06 -7.39
C GLN A 156 4.47 7.27 -5.97
N PRO A 157 5.13 8.40 -5.71
CA PRO A 157 5.41 8.82 -4.35
C PRO A 157 4.17 8.84 -3.46
N GLY A 158 4.33 8.36 -2.23
CA GLY A 158 3.28 8.25 -1.23
C GLY A 158 3.40 9.29 -0.12
N LYS A 159 2.26 9.74 0.41
CA LYS A 159 2.15 10.57 1.61
C LYS A 159 1.58 9.72 2.75
N LEU A 160 2.36 9.55 3.82
CA LEU A 160 1.90 8.86 5.02
C LEU A 160 0.92 9.75 5.81
N ARG A 161 -0.21 9.16 6.21
CA ARG A 161 -1.27 9.79 7.00
C ARG A 161 -1.71 8.86 8.12
N VAL A 162 -2.37 9.41 9.12
CA VAL A 162 -2.86 8.68 10.28
C VAL A 162 -4.28 9.10 10.63
N ARG A 163 -5.10 8.12 11.02
CA ARG A 163 -6.45 8.30 11.52
C ARG A 163 -6.68 7.49 12.79
N CYS A 164 -7.72 7.85 13.53
CA CYS A 164 -8.19 7.06 14.66
C CYS A 164 -8.86 5.78 14.15
N ARG A 165 -8.45 4.61 14.67
CA ARG A 165 -9.10 3.34 14.28
C ARG A 165 -10.59 3.29 14.63
N ALA A 166 -10.99 3.94 15.73
CA ALA A 166 -12.36 3.90 16.24
C ALA A 166 -13.32 4.82 15.47
N CYS A 167 -12.98 6.10 15.27
CA CYS A 167 -13.86 7.07 14.60
C CYS A 167 -13.47 7.36 13.14
N LYS A 168 -12.35 6.80 12.65
CA LYS A 168 -11.80 7.00 11.29
C LYS A 168 -11.44 8.45 10.93
N GLN A 169 -11.41 9.37 11.90
CA GLN A 169 -11.00 10.76 11.69
C GLN A 169 -9.50 10.97 11.86
N GLY A 170 -8.91 11.92 11.13
CA GLY A 170 -7.51 12.35 11.23
C GLY A 170 -7.18 13.22 12.44
N THR A 171 -8.03 13.21 13.48
CA THR A 171 -7.90 14.01 14.72
C THR A 171 -7.12 13.31 15.82
N LEU A 172 -6.39 12.24 15.50
CA LEU A 172 -5.60 11.48 16.47
C LEU A 172 -4.20 12.05 16.58
N THR A 173 -3.80 12.44 17.79
CA THR A 173 -2.43 12.87 18.10
C THR A 173 -1.61 11.66 18.56
N LEU A 174 -0.46 11.44 17.93
CA LEU A 174 0.41 10.29 18.19
C LEU A 174 1.22 10.48 19.49
N SER A 175 1.43 9.39 20.23
CA SER A 175 2.32 9.38 21.41
C SER A 175 3.81 9.30 21.03
N ARG A 176 4.11 8.61 19.92
CA ARG A 176 5.43 8.48 19.30
C ARG A 176 5.30 8.42 17.78
N GLY A 177 6.35 8.80 17.06
CA GLY A 177 6.42 8.62 15.61
C GLY A 177 6.69 7.16 15.22
N PRO A 178 6.34 6.71 14.01
CA PRO A 178 6.77 5.41 13.49
C PRO A 178 8.28 5.42 13.25
N SER A 179 8.95 4.30 13.54
CA SER A 179 10.41 4.15 13.38
C SER A 179 10.80 3.08 12.36
N CYS A 180 9.86 2.20 12.03
CA CYS A 180 10.03 1.13 11.03
C CYS A 180 8.71 0.86 10.31
N TRP A 181 8.77 0.10 9.21
CA TRP A 181 7.56 -0.29 8.47
C TRP A 181 6.56 -1.08 9.32
N ASP A 182 7.01 -1.90 10.27
CA ASP A 182 6.14 -2.66 11.16
C ASP A 182 5.24 -1.76 12.02
N ASP A 183 5.73 -0.60 12.46
CA ASP A 183 4.94 0.39 13.21
C ASP A 183 3.77 0.96 12.38
N VAL A 184 3.90 0.94 11.05
CA VAL A 184 2.93 1.51 10.10
C VAL A 184 1.96 0.44 9.59
N LEU A 185 2.49 -0.72 9.21
CA LEU A 185 1.72 -1.78 8.55
C LEU A 185 0.94 -2.65 9.54
N LEU A 186 1.48 -2.88 10.75
CA LEU A 186 0.83 -3.73 11.74
C LEU A 186 -0.12 -2.94 12.63
N PRO A 187 -1.35 -3.45 12.87
CA PRO A 187 -2.29 -2.78 13.76
C PRO A 187 -1.78 -2.74 15.20
N GLU A 188 -2.25 -1.77 15.98
CA GLU A 188 -2.04 -1.66 17.45
C GLU A 188 -0.60 -1.43 17.91
N ARG A 189 0.34 -1.16 16.99
CA ARG A 189 1.73 -0.83 17.33
C ARG A 189 1.87 0.54 17.98
N ILE A 190 1.18 1.54 17.42
CA ILE A 190 1.27 2.94 17.88
C ILE A 190 -0.06 3.39 18.47
N HIS A 191 0.07 4.04 19.63
CA HIS A 191 -1.03 4.60 20.38
C HIS A 191 -1.05 6.12 20.29
N GLY A 192 -2.21 6.70 20.48
CA GLY A 192 -2.41 8.14 20.53
C GLY A 192 -3.66 8.51 21.30
N VAL A 193 -4.05 9.78 21.24
CA VAL A 193 -5.28 10.28 21.83
C VAL A 193 -6.09 10.96 20.75
N CYS A 194 -7.29 10.42 20.48
CA CYS A 194 -8.24 11.06 19.58
C CYS A 194 -8.81 12.33 20.22
N GLN A 195 -8.81 13.43 19.48
CA GLN A 195 -9.34 14.72 19.92
C GLN A 195 -10.76 14.99 19.38
N SER A 196 -11.39 14.00 18.75
CA SER A 196 -12.76 14.10 18.25
C SER A 196 -13.76 14.11 19.40
N GLU A 197 -14.85 14.86 19.24
CA GLU A 197 -15.92 14.93 20.24
C GLU A 197 -16.56 13.54 20.45
N GLY A 198 -16.57 13.06 21.69
CA GLY A 198 -17.18 11.79 22.07
C GLY A 198 -16.36 10.53 21.73
N CYS A 199 -15.12 10.67 21.22
CA CYS A 199 -14.27 9.52 20.88
C CYS A 199 -13.20 9.26 21.96
N LEU A 200 -13.14 8.02 22.48
CA LEU A 200 -12.10 7.56 23.41
C LEU A 200 -11.03 6.67 22.72
N GLY A 201 -10.96 6.72 21.39
CA GLY A 201 -10.03 5.91 20.60
C GLY A 201 -8.57 6.22 20.90
N ARG A 202 -7.78 5.17 21.13
CA ARG A 202 -6.34 5.26 21.43
C ARG A 202 -5.42 4.62 20.40
N VAL A 203 -5.98 3.94 19.41
CA VAL A 203 -5.20 3.17 18.43
C VAL A 203 -5.07 3.99 17.15
N ALA A 204 -3.83 4.20 16.71
CA ALA A 204 -3.51 4.81 15.44
C ALA A 204 -3.69 3.79 14.31
N GLU A 205 -4.25 4.25 13.19
CA GLU A 205 -4.32 3.51 11.94
C GLU A 205 -3.64 4.36 10.87
N PHE A 206 -2.54 3.85 10.32
CA PHE A 206 -1.81 4.51 9.26
C PHE A 206 -2.37 4.12 7.89
N TYR A 207 -2.27 5.06 6.95
CA TYR A 207 -2.65 4.83 5.57
C TYR A 207 -1.81 5.75 4.68
N LEU A 208 -1.60 5.35 3.43
CA LEU A 208 -0.86 6.16 2.47
C LEU A 208 -1.80 6.69 1.39
N LYS A 209 -1.42 7.83 0.81
CA LYS A 209 -2.10 8.45 -0.33
C LYS A 209 -1.12 8.75 -1.44
N CYS A 210 -1.60 8.83 -2.67
CA CYS A 210 -0.79 9.32 -3.78
C CYS A 210 -0.37 10.78 -3.54
N ALA A 211 0.91 11.09 -3.74
CA ALA A 211 1.44 12.44 -3.63
C ALA A 211 1.28 13.26 -4.92
N ALA A 212 1.16 12.58 -6.07
CA ALA A 212 1.21 13.17 -7.41
C ALA A 212 -0.06 13.96 -7.81
N HIS A 213 -1.16 13.78 -7.08
CA HIS A 213 -2.40 14.53 -7.31
C HIS A 213 -3.12 14.81 -5.98
N PRO A 214 -4.03 15.79 -5.96
CA PRO A 214 -4.94 16.00 -4.84
C PRO A 214 -5.77 14.73 -4.58
N THR A 215 -5.87 14.32 -3.33
CA THR A 215 -6.55 13.09 -2.88
C THR A 215 -7.52 13.41 -1.75
N SER A 216 -8.70 12.80 -1.76
CA SER A 216 -9.63 12.86 -0.63
C SER A 216 -9.12 12.02 0.55
N ASP A 217 -9.76 12.09 1.71
CA ASP A 217 -9.38 11.26 2.87
C ASP A 217 -9.71 9.77 2.70
N ASP A 218 -10.69 9.47 1.86
CA ASP A 218 -11.10 8.10 1.56
C ASP A 218 -10.27 7.46 0.44
N ASP A 219 -9.58 8.28 -0.37
CA ASP A 219 -8.65 7.82 -1.40
C ASP A 219 -7.34 7.29 -0.79
N THR A 220 -7.39 6.06 -0.27
CA THR A 220 -6.20 5.36 0.22
C THR A 220 -5.52 4.56 -0.88
N SER A 221 -4.19 4.62 -0.91
CA SER A 221 -3.35 3.80 -1.80
C SER A 221 -2.57 2.77 -0.98
N VAL A 222 -2.29 1.63 -1.59
CA VAL A 222 -1.52 0.56 -0.95
C VAL A 222 -0.03 0.93 -0.92
N ALA A 223 0.61 0.73 0.23
CA ALA A 223 2.04 0.91 0.39
C ALA A 223 2.82 -0.19 -0.33
N LEU A 224 3.87 0.19 -1.04
CA LEU A 224 4.84 -0.73 -1.62
C LEU A 224 6.11 -0.64 -0.80
N ASP A 225 6.20 -1.41 0.28
CA ASP A 225 7.26 -1.32 1.28
C ASP A 225 8.62 -1.84 0.79
N LEU A 226 8.65 -2.59 -0.31
CA LEU A 226 9.89 -3.04 -0.95
C LEU A 226 10.42 -2.06 -1.99
N VAL A 227 9.62 -1.08 -2.41
CA VAL A 227 10.02 -0.05 -3.38
C VAL A 227 10.58 1.15 -2.62
N MET A 228 11.82 1.50 -2.93
CA MET A 228 12.58 2.49 -2.18
C MET A 228 13.37 3.40 -3.12
N PRO A 229 13.67 4.64 -2.71
CA PRO A 229 14.53 5.51 -3.49
C PRO A 229 15.96 4.96 -3.46
N ASN A 230 16.64 4.97 -4.61
CA ASN A 230 18.00 4.46 -4.70
C ASN A 230 19.02 5.51 -4.24
N VAL A 231 19.04 5.81 -2.93
CA VAL A 231 19.92 6.85 -2.36
C VAL A 231 21.40 6.45 -2.29
N ARG A 232 21.70 5.16 -2.48
CA ARG A 232 23.05 4.59 -2.46
C ARG A 232 23.58 4.26 -3.85
N ASP A 233 22.88 4.67 -4.91
CA ASP A 233 23.25 4.43 -6.31
C ASP A 233 23.61 2.97 -6.62
N VAL A 234 22.86 2.03 -6.02
CA VAL A 234 23.12 0.59 -6.19
C VAL A 234 22.66 0.16 -7.59
N PRO A 235 23.51 -0.52 -8.38
CA PRO A 235 23.13 -0.97 -9.71
C PRO A 235 22.09 -2.10 -9.65
N CYS A 236 21.21 -2.14 -10.65
CA CYS A 236 20.24 -3.21 -10.82
C CYS A 236 20.93 -4.57 -11.07
N ILE A 237 20.50 -5.64 -10.38
CA ILE A 237 21.06 -6.99 -10.58
C ILE A 237 20.91 -7.51 -12.01
N ALA A 238 19.90 -7.05 -12.75
CA ALA A 238 19.59 -7.57 -14.09
C ALA A 238 20.25 -6.74 -15.21
N CYS A 239 20.11 -5.42 -15.20
CA CYS A 239 20.64 -4.55 -16.26
C CYS A 239 21.93 -3.81 -15.89
N THR A 240 22.38 -3.87 -14.63
CA THR A 240 23.55 -3.15 -14.09
C THR A 240 23.43 -1.61 -14.10
N ASP A 241 22.35 -1.05 -14.64
CA ASP A 241 22.09 0.39 -14.62
C ASP A 241 21.67 0.86 -13.22
N ILE A 242 22.03 2.12 -12.92
CA ILE A 242 21.62 2.80 -11.69
C ILE A 242 20.34 3.57 -11.98
N MET A 243 19.23 3.08 -11.43
CA MET A 243 17.89 3.64 -11.61
C MET A 243 17.27 3.99 -10.26
N SER A 244 16.26 4.84 -10.25
CA SER A 244 15.47 5.15 -9.05
C SER A 244 14.01 5.45 -9.44
N PRO A 245 13.00 4.90 -8.74
CA PRO A 245 13.11 3.99 -7.60
C PRO A 245 13.50 2.54 -7.98
N VAL A 246 13.84 1.76 -6.96
CA VAL A 246 14.22 0.34 -7.08
C VAL A 246 13.42 -0.52 -6.11
N LEU A 247 13.25 -1.79 -6.42
CA LEU A 247 12.70 -2.79 -5.53
C LEU A 247 13.84 -3.56 -4.85
N VAL A 248 13.78 -3.67 -3.52
CA VAL A 248 14.77 -4.40 -2.73
C VAL A 248 14.15 -5.68 -2.19
N SER A 249 14.74 -6.81 -2.59
CA SER A 249 14.27 -8.13 -2.17
C SER A 249 14.57 -8.37 -0.68
N GLN A 250 13.67 -9.09 0.02
CA GLN A 250 13.86 -9.43 1.44
C GLN A 250 14.88 -10.59 1.68
N CYS A 251 15.69 -10.93 0.68
CA CYS A 251 16.74 -11.96 0.79
C CYS A 251 17.91 -11.52 1.70
N PRO A 252 18.78 -12.46 2.14
CA PRO A 252 19.96 -12.15 2.96
C PRO A 252 20.87 -11.08 2.33
N ASP A 253 21.08 -11.17 1.02
CA ASP A 253 21.94 -10.25 0.26
C ASP A 253 21.25 -8.94 -0.17
N ARG A 254 19.95 -8.77 0.14
CA ARG A 254 19.16 -7.58 -0.20
C ARG A 254 19.28 -7.15 -1.67
N HIS A 255 19.17 -8.09 -2.59
CA HIS A 255 19.30 -7.82 -4.03
C HIS A 255 18.33 -6.72 -4.50
N VAL A 256 18.88 -5.80 -5.29
CA VAL A 256 18.20 -4.64 -5.83
C VAL A 256 17.89 -4.86 -7.31
N ILE A 257 16.65 -4.57 -7.70
CA ILE A 257 16.19 -4.64 -9.09
C ILE A 257 15.43 -3.35 -9.45
N CYS A 258 15.70 -2.77 -10.63
CA CYS A 258 14.93 -1.62 -11.09
C CYS A 258 13.50 -2.03 -11.47
N LEU A 259 12.57 -1.08 -11.47
CA LEU A 259 11.16 -1.37 -11.75
C LEU A 259 10.93 -1.95 -13.17
N ASP A 260 11.72 -1.54 -14.16
CA ASP A 260 11.59 -2.03 -15.53
C ASP A 260 12.00 -3.51 -15.63
N CYS A 261 13.14 -3.87 -15.04
CA CYS A 261 13.57 -5.27 -14.98
C CYS A 261 12.63 -6.11 -14.11
N PHE A 262 12.08 -5.54 -13.04
CA PHE A 262 11.08 -6.22 -12.21
C PHE A 262 9.79 -6.50 -13.00
N HIS A 263 9.31 -5.54 -13.78
CA HIS A 263 8.17 -5.73 -14.68
C HIS A 263 8.42 -6.87 -15.66
N MET A 264 9.55 -6.83 -16.36
CA MET A 264 9.91 -7.88 -17.33
C MET A 264 10.04 -9.25 -16.65
N TYR A 265 10.71 -9.32 -15.50
CA TYR A 265 10.83 -10.54 -14.72
C TYR A 265 9.46 -11.13 -14.36
N CYS A 266 8.54 -10.31 -13.88
CA CYS A 266 7.19 -10.75 -13.53
C CYS A 266 6.39 -11.20 -14.77
N VAL A 267 6.44 -10.47 -15.88
CA VAL A 267 5.73 -10.83 -17.12
C VAL A 267 6.23 -12.16 -17.69
N THR A 268 7.55 -12.35 -17.77
CA THR A 268 8.14 -13.61 -18.27
C THR A 268 7.71 -14.79 -17.40
N ARG A 269 7.81 -14.67 -16.08
CA ARG A 269 7.40 -15.75 -15.15
C ARG A 269 5.89 -15.99 -15.16
N LEU A 270 5.09 -14.95 -15.40
CA LEU A 270 3.63 -15.06 -15.51
C LEU A 270 3.24 -15.84 -16.77
N ASN A 271 3.89 -15.53 -17.91
CA ASN A 271 3.67 -16.22 -19.18
C ASN A 271 4.05 -17.70 -19.09
N GLU A 272 5.11 -18.02 -18.35
CA GLU A 272 5.60 -19.39 -18.18
C GLU A 272 4.92 -20.16 -17.04
N ARG A 273 3.95 -19.55 -16.32
CA ARG A 273 3.31 -20.11 -15.11
C ARG A 273 4.32 -20.59 -14.04
N GLN A 274 5.37 -19.79 -13.82
CA GLN A 274 6.47 -20.10 -12.88
C GLN A 274 6.40 -19.32 -11.56
N PHE A 275 5.23 -18.74 -11.26
CA PHE A 275 4.97 -18.21 -9.93
C PHE A 275 4.81 -19.36 -8.93
N ILE A 276 5.22 -19.12 -7.70
CA ILE A 276 5.24 -20.14 -6.64
C ILE A 276 4.05 -19.88 -5.72
N HIS A 277 3.19 -20.88 -5.55
CA HIS A 277 2.15 -20.84 -4.54
C HIS A 277 2.73 -21.21 -3.16
N HIS A 278 2.59 -20.32 -2.19
CA HIS A 278 2.94 -20.54 -0.80
C HIS A 278 1.68 -20.42 0.08
N PRO A 279 1.40 -21.36 1.01
CA PRO A 279 0.15 -21.37 1.78
C PRO A 279 -0.17 -20.06 2.52
N ASP A 280 0.84 -19.44 3.13
CA ASP A 280 0.64 -18.22 3.94
C ASP A 280 0.76 -16.91 3.15
N VAL A 281 1.40 -16.93 1.98
CA VAL A 281 1.69 -15.72 1.19
C VAL A 281 0.80 -15.63 -0.04
N GLY A 282 0.37 -16.76 -0.59
CA GLY A 282 -0.34 -16.87 -1.86
C GLY A 282 0.62 -17.07 -3.04
N TYR A 283 0.24 -16.57 -4.20
CA TYR A 283 0.96 -16.77 -5.46
C TYR A 283 2.01 -15.68 -5.64
N SER A 284 3.29 -15.99 -5.47
CA SER A 284 4.35 -14.97 -5.42
C SER A 284 5.60 -15.40 -6.21
N LEU A 285 6.58 -14.50 -6.28
CA LEU A 285 7.89 -14.74 -6.89
C LEU A 285 9.00 -14.56 -5.86
N PRO A 286 10.06 -15.37 -5.96
CA PRO A 286 11.27 -15.17 -5.18
C PRO A 286 12.09 -14.00 -5.76
N CYS A 287 13.20 -13.70 -5.11
CA CYS A 287 14.22 -12.82 -5.66
C CYS A 287 14.66 -13.31 -7.06
N ALA A 288 14.96 -12.38 -7.97
CA ALA A 288 15.44 -12.70 -9.32
C ALA A 288 16.72 -13.58 -9.32
N ALA A 289 17.53 -13.52 -8.26
CA ALA A 289 18.71 -14.37 -8.06
C ALA A 289 18.38 -15.79 -7.56
N GLY A 290 17.12 -16.09 -7.21
CA GLY A 290 16.71 -17.40 -6.71
C GLY A 290 17.10 -17.69 -5.25
N CYS A 291 17.30 -16.66 -4.42
CA CYS A 291 17.65 -16.83 -3.01
C CYS A 291 16.54 -17.58 -2.22
N PRO A 292 16.90 -18.39 -1.21
CA PRO A 292 15.92 -19.01 -0.32
C PRO A 292 15.17 -17.93 0.50
N ASP A 293 13.93 -18.24 0.90
CA ASP A 293 13.07 -17.41 1.76
C ASP A 293 12.94 -15.94 1.31
N SER A 294 12.95 -15.73 -0.01
CA SER A 294 12.94 -14.39 -0.62
C SER A 294 11.62 -14.04 -1.32
N LEU A 295 10.55 -14.78 -1.03
CA LEU A 295 9.23 -14.54 -1.60
C LEU A 295 8.72 -13.15 -1.22
N ILE A 296 8.11 -12.48 -2.19
CA ILE A 296 7.43 -11.20 -1.94
C ILE A 296 6.17 -11.48 -1.14
N THR A 297 6.15 -11.04 0.12
CA THR A 297 5.03 -11.24 1.05
C THR A 297 3.83 -10.36 0.73
N GLU A 298 4.07 -9.14 0.26
CA GLU A 298 3.03 -8.17 -0.10
C GLU A 298 2.72 -8.25 -1.59
N LEU A 299 1.66 -8.98 -1.96
CA LEU A 299 1.29 -9.25 -3.35
C LEU A 299 0.89 -8.00 -4.14
N HIS A 300 0.58 -6.89 -3.47
CA HIS A 300 0.25 -5.63 -4.14
C HIS A 300 1.42 -5.04 -4.95
N HIS A 301 2.66 -5.49 -4.72
CA HIS A 301 3.82 -5.14 -5.57
C HIS A 301 3.61 -5.57 -7.03
N PHE A 302 2.90 -6.68 -7.29
CA PHE A 302 2.63 -7.13 -8.65
C PHE A 302 1.67 -6.21 -9.41
N ARG A 303 1.04 -5.22 -8.76
CA ARG A 303 0.32 -4.15 -9.48
C ARG A 303 1.23 -3.31 -10.37
N ALA A 304 2.55 -3.37 -10.14
CA ALA A 304 3.55 -2.81 -11.04
C ALA A 304 3.42 -3.32 -12.49
N LEU A 305 2.85 -4.52 -12.69
CA LEU A 305 2.61 -5.13 -14.00
C LEU A 305 1.66 -4.32 -14.90
N GLY A 306 0.82 -3.46 -14.31
CA GLY A 306 -0.30 -2.81 -14.98
C GLY A 306 -1.58 -3.64 -14.89
N ASP A 307 -2.73 -2.99 -15.13
CA ASP A 307 -4.05 -3.57 -14.86
C ASP A 307 -4.30 -4.90 -15.60
N GLU A 308 -4.01 -4.96 -16.90
CA GLU A 308 -4.26 -6.15 -17.74
C GLU A 308 -3.45 -7.37 -17.29
N GLN A 309 -2.16 -7.19 -17.06
CA GLN A 309 -1.27 -8.27 -16.62
C GLN A 309 -1.52 -8.65 -15.17
N TYR A 310 -1.91 -7.69 -14.33
CA TYR A 310 -2.28 -7.94 -12.94
C TYR A 310 -3.59 -8.73 -12.83
N GLU A 311 -4.59 -8.45 -13.67
CA GLU A 311 -5.81 -9.26 -13.76
C GLU A 311 -5.49 -10.71 -14.14
N ARG A 312 -4.64 -10.91 -15.15
CA ARG A 312 -4.18 -12.26 -15.55
C ARG A 312 -3.43 -12.97 -14.42
N TYR A 313 -2.59 -12.25 -13.69
CA TYR A 313 -1.93 -12.76 -12.48
C TYR A 313 -2.94 -13.21 -11.42
N GLN A 314 -3.99 -12.42 -11.14
CA GLN A 314 -5.03 -12.80 -10.18
C GLN A 314 -5.79 -14.06 -10.62
N GLN A 315 -6.05 -14.19 -11.92
CA GLN A 315 -6.69 -15.39 -12.48
C GLN A 315 -5.82 -16.63 -12.27
N TYR A 316 -4.53 -16.57 -12.62
CA TYR A 316 -3.62 -17.71 -12.42
C TYR A 316 -3.41 -18.04 -10.93
N ALA A 317 -3.35 -17.03 -10.06
CA ALA A 317 -3.29 -17.24 -8.62
C ALA A 317 -4.53 -17.99 -8.10
N ALA A 318 -5.73 -17.63 -8.59
CA ALA A 318 -6.97 -18.29 -8.22
C ALA A 318 -7.06 -19.73 -8.77
N GLU A 319 -6.63 -19.96 -10.02
CA GLU A 319 -6.52 -21.30 -10.61
C GLU A 319 -5.61 -22.20 -9.78
N GLU A 320 -4.40 -21.75 -9.47
CA GLU A 320 -3.43 -22.54 -8.70
C GLU A 320 -3.89 -22.79 -7.26
N CYS A 321 -4.44 -21.78 -6.59
CA CYS A 321 -5.04 -21.95 -5.25
C CYS A 321 -6.15 -23.02 -5.25
N LEU A 322 -7.02 -22.98 -6.27
CA LEU A 322 -8.08 -23.98 -6.43
C LEU A 322 -7.52 -25.39 -6.64
N LEU A 323 -6.50 -25.54 -7.48
CA LEU A 323 -5.85 -26.83 -7.74
C LEU A 323 -5.16 -27.38 -6.48
N GLN A 324 -4.53 -26.52 -5.67
CA GLN A 324 -3.90 -26.89 -4.40
C GLN A 324 -4.92 -27.37 -3.35
N MET A 325 -6.13 -26.81 -3.36
CA MET A 325 -7.25 -27.29 -2.54
C MET A 325 -7.91 -28.56 -3.09
N GLY A 326 -7.37 -29.17 -4.15
CA GLY A 326 -7.93 -30.37 -4.79
C GLY A 326 -9.11 -30.11 -5.72
N GLY A 327 -9.38 -28.83 -6.03
CA GLY A 327 -10.41 -28.39 -6.96
C GLY A 327 -10.05 -28.62 -8.42
N VAL A 328 -11.02 -28.35 -9.28
CA VAL A 328 -10.95 -28.60 -10.73
C VAL A 328 -11.56 -27.44 -11.52
N LEU A 329 -10.91 -27.09 -12.62
CA LEU A 329 -11.40 -26.07 -13.55
C LEU A 329 -12.35 -26.69 -14.57
N CYS A 330 -13.44 -25.98 -14.89
CA CYS A 330 -14.36 -26.38 -15.94
C CYS A 330 -13.67 -26.38 -17.31
N PRO A 331 -13.68 -27.50 -18.06
CA PRO A 331 -13.03 -27.61 -19.37
C PRO A 331 -13.84 -26.96 -20.51
N ALA A 332 -15.06 -26.50 -20.25
CA ALA A 332 -15.90 -25.90 -21.28
C ALA A 332 -15.27 -24.59 -21.80
N PRO A 333 -15.23 -24.39 -23.13
CA PRO A 333 -14.61 -23.21 -23.73
C PRO A 333 -15.30 -21.94 -23.23
N GLY A 334 -14.51 -21.00 -22.71
CA GLY A 334 -14.99 -19.72 -22.19
C GLY A 334 -15.65 -19.76 -20.80
N CYS A 335 -15.71 -20.93 -20.14
CA CYS A 335 -16.21 -21.01 -18.76
C CYS A 335 -15.08 -20.84 -17.73
N GLY A 336 -14.13 -21.77 -17.70
CA GLY A 336 -12.99 -21.72 -16.75
C GLY A 336 -13.36 -21.65 -15.27
N ALA A 337 -14.63 -21.91 -14.91
CA ALA A 337 -15.10 -21.80 -13.54
C ALA A 337 -14.37 -22.80 -12.63
N GLY A 338 -13.87 -22.32 -11.49
CA GLY A 338 -13.25 -23.15 -10.46
C GLY A 338 -14.31 -23.86 -9.61
N LEU A 339 -14.19 -25.19 -9.50
CA LEU A 339 -15.11 -26.05 -8.76
C LEU A 339 -14.35 -26.79 -7.66
N LEU A 340 -14.94 -26.83 -6.46
CA LEU A 340 -14.43 -27.61 -5.32
C LEU A 340 -15.42 -28.76 -5.03
N PRO A 341 -15.33 -29.89 -5.75
CA PRO A 341 -16.17 -31.04 -5.49
C PRO A 341 -15.76 -31.74 -4.18
N GLU A 342 -16.70 -32.43 -3.55
CA GLU A 342 -16.40 -33.36 -2.44
C GLU A 342 -15.36 -34.40 -2.89
N GLU A 343 -14.44 -34.74 -2.00
CA GLU A 343 -13.47 -35.82 -2.20
C GLU A 343 -14.25 -37.09 -2.60
N ASP A 344 -13.79 -37.80 -3.63
CA ASP A 344 -14.41 -39.01 -4.23
C ASP A 344 -15.51 -38.85 -5.29
N LYS A 345 -16.02 -37.65 -5.59
CA LYS A 345 -16.98 -37.49 -6.71
C LYS A 345 -16.27 -37.41 -8.07
N ARG A 346 -16.46 -38.44 -8.89
CA ARG A 346 -15.96 -38.50 -10.28
C ARG A 346 -16.83 -37.72 -11.28
N MET A 347 -18.12 -37.59 -11.00
CA MET A 347 -19.04 -36.74 -11.74
C MET A 347 -18.97 -35.32 -11.19
N ILE A 348 -18.53 -34.37 -12.02
CA ILE A 348 -18.51 -32.95 -11.65
C ILE A 348 -19.47 -32.21 -12.57
N GLN A 349 -20.36 -31.43 -11.98
CA GLN A 349 -21.28 -30.56 -12.70
C GLN A 349 -20.93 -29.11 -12.43
N CYS A 350 -20.72 -28.34 -13.50
CA CYS A 350 -20.58 -26.90 -13.42
C CYS A 350 -21.96 -26.26 -13.21
N LEU A 351 -22.40 -26.16 -11.96
CA LEU A 351 -23.74 -25.66 -11.60
C LEU A 351 -23.90 -24.18 -11.98
N LEU A 352 -25.08 -23.85 -12.54
CA LEU A 352 -25.51 -22.47 -12.82
C LEU A 352 -25.94 -21.71 -11.54
N SER A 353 -25.21 -21.87 -10.43
CA SER A 353 -25.45 -21.03 -9.26
C SER A 353 -25.02 -19.59 -9.58
N ASN A 354 -25.97 -18.65 -9.52
CA ASN A 354 -25.79 -17.21 -9.79
C ASN A 354 -25.35 -16.85 -11.23
N GLY A 355 -25.61 -17.69 -12.23
CA GLY A 355 -25.34 -17.37 -13.64
C GLY A 355 -23.87 -17.48 -14.08
N LEU A 356 -23.03 -18.14 -13.28
CA LEU A 356 -21.58 -18.28 -13.51
C LEU A 356 -21.16 -19.62 -14.12
N GLY A 357 -22.00 -20.65 -13.98
CA GLY A 357 -21.73 -21.98 -14.53
C GLY A 357 -22.25 -22.15 -15.97
N CYS A 358 -21.66 -23.09 -16.70
CA CYS A 358 -22.10 -23.46 -18.06
C CYS A 358 -23.02 -24.69 -18.10
N GLY A 359 -23.29 -25.33 -16.95
CA GLY A 359 -24.09 -26.55 -16.89
C GLY A 359 -23.37 -27.82 -17.36
N PHE A 360 -22.11 -27.71 -17.81
CA PHE A 360 -21.36 -28.84 -18.34
C PHE A 360 -21.06 -29.88 -17.26
N VAL A 361 -21.31 -31.15 -17.57
CA VAL A 361 -21.05 -32.29 -16.68
C VAL A 361 -19.87 -33.08 -17.26
N PHE A 362 -18.80 -33.18 -16.48
CA PHE A 362 -17.55 -33.79 -16.91
C PHE A 362 -16.98 -34.74 -15.88
N CYS A 363 -16.12 -35.64 -16.35
CA CYS A 363 -15.39 -36.56 -15.49
C CYS A 363 -14.13 -35.88 -14.93
N ARG A 364 -13.88 -36.05 -13.63
CA ARG A 364 -12.71 -35.49 -12.92
C ARG A 364 -11.38 -35.89 -13.56
N ASP A 365 -11.27 -37.12 -14.02
CA ASP A 365 -9.99 -37.73 -14.39
C ASP A 365 -9.60 -37.42 -15.85
N CYS A 366 -10.54 -37.57 -16.79
CA CYS A 366 -10.28 -37.31 -18.22
C CYS A 366 -10.63 -35.89 -18.67
N LYS A 367 -11.36 -35.10 -17.86
CA LYS A 367 -11.90 -33.78 -18.20
C LYS A 367 -12.79 -33.76 -19.46
N GLU A 368 -13.24 -34.92 -19.93
CA GLU A 368 -14.24 -35.06 -21.00
C GLU A 368 -15.66 -35.18 -20.40
N GLY A 369 -16.67 -35.20 -21.27
CA GLY A 369 -18.07 -35.39 -20.85
C GLY A 369 -18.24 -36.62 -19.95
N PHE A 370 -19.10 -36.52 -18.93
CA PHE A 370 -19.24 -37.59 -17.94
C PHE A 370 -19.63 -38.93 -18.57
N HIS A 371 -18.98 -40.00 -18.08
CA HIS A 371 -19.21 -41.36 -18.51
C HIS A 371 -19.09 -42.33 -17.32
N GLU A 372 -19.86 -43.42 -17.33
CA GLU A 372 -19.90 -44.40 -16.23
C GLU A 372 -18.73 -45.40 -16.26
N GLY A 373 -18.18 -45.71 -17.45
CA GLY A 373 -17.06 -46.67 -17.64
C GLY A 373 -15.67 -46.08 -17.35
N GLU A 374 -14.59 -46.84 -17.57
CA GLU A 374 -13.20 -46.37 -17.41
C GLU A 374 -12.83 -45.23 -18.37
N CYS A 375 -11.89 -44.35 -17.98
CA CYS A 375 -11.42 -43.26 -18.83
C CYS A 375 -10.56 -43.79 -19.98
N HIS A 376 -10.96 -43.51 -21.22
CA HIS A 376 -10.14 -43.86 -22.37
C HIS A 376 -8.91 -42.94 -22.44
N VAL A 377 -7.72 -43.50 -22.16
CA VAL A 377 -6.44 -42.80 -22.35
C VAL A 377 -6.24 -42.60 -23.86
N ARG A 378 -6.47 -41.38 -24.36
CA ARG A 378 -6.01 -41.01 -25.70
C ARG A 378 -4.50 -40.82 -25.67
N SER A 379 -3.78 -41.77 -26.29
CA SER A 379 -2.35 -41.65 -26.55
C SER A 379 -2.07 -40.60 -27.65
N SER A 380 -1.41 -39.49 -27.28
CA SER A 380 -0.58 -38.57 -28.11
C SER A 380 -1.28 -37.49 -28.99
N PRO A 381 -0.56 -36.39 -29.32
CA PRO A 381 -1.11 -35.06 -29.56
C PRO A 381 -1.52 -34.81 -31.02
N VAL A 382 -2.59 -34.04 -31.22
CA VAL A 382 -2.95 -33.51 -32.54
C VAL A 382 -2.28 -32.16 -32.72
N SER A 383 -1.29 -32.12 -33.62
CA SER A 383 -0.69 -30.91 -34.16
C SER A 383 -1.70 -30.09 -34.97
N GLY A 384 -1.62 -28.76 -34.81
CA GLY A 384 -1.94 -27.81 -35.87
C GLY A 384 -3.28 -27.09 -35.77
N GLY A 385 -3.22 -25.80 -35.41
CA GLY A 385 -4.35 -24.89 -35.56
C GLY A 385 -4.12 -23.56 -34.85
N ALA A 386 -3.18 -22.74 -35.34
CA ALA A 386 -3.11 -21.34 -34.96
C ALA A 386 -4.43 -20.65 -35.37
N LEU A 387 -5.19 -20.17 -34.39
CA LEU A 387 -6.32 -19.27 -34.60
C LEU A 387 -6.18 -18.11 -33.62
N GLN A 388 -5.71 -16.99 -34.16
CA GLN A 388 -5.85 -15.67 -33.56
C GLN A 388 -7.34 -15.36 -33.40
N VAL A 389 -7.80 -15.08 -32.18
CA VAL A 389 -9.03 -14.31 -31.95
C VAL A 389 -8.76 -13.32 -30.83
N THR A 390 -8.71 -12.06 -31.24
CA THR A 390 -8.78 -10.85 -30.44
C THR A 390 -10.19 -10.66 -29.86
N GLU A 391 -10.26 -10.08 -28.65
CA GLU A 391 -11.40 -9.38 -27.98
C GLU A 391 -11.80 -9.94 -26.58
N PRO A 392 -12.25 -9.06 -25.66
CA PRO A 392 -11.90 -9.14 -24.23
C PRO A 392 -12.91 -9.96 -23.41
N ILE A 393 -12.41 -10.79 -22.49
CA ILE A 393 -13.25 -11.63 -21.63
C ILE A 393 -13.51 -10.90 -20.30
N SER A 394 -14.81 -10.67 -20.06
CA SER A 394 -15.43 -9.99 -18.94
C SER A 394 -15.24 -10.70 -17.58
N CYS A 395 -14.58 -10.03 -16.64
CA CYS A 395 -15.06 -9.69 -15.30
C CYS A 395 -15.97 -10.69 -14.52
N VAL A 396 -15.52 -11.88 -14.08
CA VAL A 396 -16.30 -12.63 -13.05
C VAL A 396 -15.54 -13.55 -12.05
N LEU A 397 -14.23 -13.42 -11.88
CA LEU A 397 -13.50 -14.24 -10.88
C LEU A 397 -13.47 -13.64 -9.46
N LEU A 398 -13.99 -12.42 -9.24
CA LEU A 398 -13.80 -11.71 -7.96
C LEU A 398 -14.81 -12.07 -6.86
N THR A 399 -15.93 -12.74 -7.15
CA THR A 399 -17.08 -12.78 -6.22
C THR A 399 -17.18 -14.03 -5.34
N VAL A 400 -16.41 -15.09 -5.59
CA VAL A 400 -16.58 -16.39 -4.85
C VAL A 400 -15.43 -16.68 -3.87
N ALA A 401 -14.26 -16.06 -4.01
CA ALA A 401 -13.12 -16.32 -3.13
C ALA A 401 -13.22 -15.67 -1.73
N LEU A 402 -14.23 -14.84 -1.45
CA LEU A 402 -14.38 -14.11 -0.18
C LEU A 402 -15.34 -14.75 0.83
N SER A 403 -16.01 -15.87 0.51
CA SER A 403 -17.11 -16.39 1.34
C SER A 403 -16.92 -17.79 1.92
N LEU A 404 -15.77 -18.45 1.75
CA LEU A 404 -15.57 -19.84 2.21
C LEU A 404 -14.26 -20.10 2.98
N LEU A 405 -13.76 -19.12 3.73
CA LEU A 405 -12.72 -19.36 4.75
C LEU A 405 -13.36 -19.62 6.12
N PRO A 406 -12.87 -20.61 6.90
CA PRO A 406 -13.39 -20.92 8.23
C PRO A 406 -13.12 -19.78 9.25
N PRO A 407 -13.97 -19.62 10.27
CA PRO A 407 -13.93 -18.49 11.20
C PRO A 407 -12.90 -18.71 12.31
N THR A 408 -11.62 -18.80 11.98
CA THR A 408 -10.53 -18.86 12.99
C THR A 408 -9.26 -18.14 12.55
N VAL A 409 -9.35 -17.03 11.81
CA VAL A 409 -8.26 -16.03 11.74
C VAL A 409 -8.86 -14.63 11.55
N TYR A 410 -9.64 -14.17 12.53
CA TYR A 410 -9.90 -12.74 12.66
C TYR A 410 -8.71 -12.13 13.40
N MET A 411 -7.82 -11.44 12.68
CA MET A 411 -7.06 -10.25 13.14
C MET A 411 -6.00 -9.84 12.11
N THR A 412 -6.42 -9.42 10.91
CA THR A 412 -5.80 -8.33 10.11
C THR A 412 -6.58 -8.19 8.79
N SER A 413 -6.69 -6.95 8.28
CA SER A 413 -7.32 -6.53 6.99
C SER A 413 -8.84 -6.68 6.92
N ILE A 414 -9.64 -5.68 7.31
CA ILE A 414 -9.90 -4.37 6.67
C ILE A 414 -10.68 -4.51 5.36
N SER A 415 -11.95 -4.15 5.50
CA SER A 415 -13.01 -3.77 4.56
C SER A 415 -12.61 -3.44 3.12
N ILE A 416 -13.44 -3.97 2.22
CA ILE A 416 -13.65 -3.59 0.81
C ILE A 416 -13.64 -2.08 0.60
#